data_AF-A0AA96LY53-F1
#
_entry.id   AF-A0AA96LY53-F1
#
_cell.length_a   1.000
_cell.length_b   1.000
_cell.length_c   1.000
_cell.angle_alpha   90.00
_cell.angle_beta   90.00
_cell.angle_gamma   90.00
#
_symmetry.space_group_name_H-M   'P 1'
#
loop_
_entity.id
_entity.type
_entity.pdbx_description
1 polymer ?
#
loop_
_entity_poly.entity_id
_entity_poly.type
_entity_poly.pdbx_seq_one_letter_code
_entity_poly.pdbx_strand_id
1 'polypeptide(L)'
;MAVTAAQVKELREKTGAGMLDCKKALEEANGDITKAGEILREKGLSAAANKAGRIATEGAVESYIHAGGKVGVLVEINCETDFVGKTEQFRTFCKDIAMHIAAANPTYVRREEVPTEALEKEKEILRNQALNEGKPEKIIEKMVEGRIGKYYEEFCLMEQQFVKDPDKTIDQLLNEKIAAIGENISIRRFVRFGLGEGLEKKQENFAEEVMSQVKL
;
A
#
# COMPACT_ATOMS: atom_id res chain seq x y z
N MET A 1 -23.38 9.21 -27.19
CA MET A 1 -24.56 8.99 -26.32
C MET A 1 -24.53 10.04 -25.22
N ALA A 2 -25.68 10.55 -24.78
CA ALA A 2 -25.70 11.51 -23.67
C ALA A 2 -25.33 10.80 -22.36
N VAL A 3 -24.30 11.28 -21.67
CA VAL A 3 -23.89 10.77 -20.36
C VAL A 3 -24.99 11.07 -19.34
N THR A 4 -25.46 10.04 -18.64
CA THR A 4 -26.53 10.18 -17.65
C THR A 4 -25.98 10.55 -16.27
N ALA A 5 -26.79 11.26 -15.46
CA ALA A 5 -26.42 11.57 -14.08
C ALA A 5 -26.15 10.31 -13.23
N ALA A 6 -26.85 9.20 -13.53
CA ALA A 6 -26.64 7.92 -12.88
C ALA A 6 -25.23 7.36 -13.18
N GLN A 7 -24.79 7.40 -14.44
CA GLN A 7 -23.43 6.97 -14.81
C GLN A 7 -22.35 7.83 -14.15
N VAL A 8 -22.55 9.15 -14.08
CA VAL A 8 -21.61 10.06 -13.39
C VAL A 8 -21.52 9.72 -11.91
N LYS A 9 -22.68 9.48 -11.26
CA LYS A 9 -22.73 9.08 -9.85
C LYS A 9 -22.03 7.74 -9.63
N GLU A 10 -22.31 6.73 -10.46
CA GLU A 10 -21.67 5.42 -10.37
C GLU A 10 -20.15 5.50 -10.51
N LEU A 11 -19.65 6.22 -11.53
CA LEU A 11 -18.22 6.39 -11.73
C LEU A 11 -17.57 7.14 -10.57
N ARG A 12 -18.24 8.16 -10.03
CA ARG A 12 -17.79 8.89 -8.85
C ARG A 12 -17.70 8.01 -7.61
N GLU A 13 -18.68 7.13 -7.40
CA GLU A 13 -18.67 6.20 -6.26
C GLU A 13 -17.53 5.18 -6.39
N LYS A 14 -17.24 4.71 -7.61
CA LYS A 14 -16.13 3.78 -7.86
C LYS A 14 -14.73 4.42 -7.74
N THR A 15 -14.58 5.64 -8.22
CA THR A 15 -13.25 6.28 -8.37
C THR A 15 -12.95 7.33 -7.30
N GLY A 16 -13.97 7.85 -6.63
CA GLY A 16 -13.84 8.99 -5.72
C GLY A 16 -13.51 10.31 -6.39
N ALA A 17 -13.48 10.38 -7.72
CA ALA A 17 -13.12 11.59 -8.47
C ALA A 17 -14.21 12.68 -8.40
N GLY A 18 -13.83 13.91 -8.77
CA GLY A 18 -14.75 15.05 -8.82
C GLY A 18 -15.89 14.84 -9.82
N MET A 19 -17.08 15.35 -9.51
CA MET A 19 -18.29 15.18 -10.34
C MET A 19 -18.07 15.60 -11.80
N LEU A 20 -17.37 16.72 -12.02
CA LEU A 20 -17.07 17.23 -13.34
C LEU A 20 -16.07 16.36 -14.08
N ASP A 21 -15.06 15.83 -13.38
CA ASP A 21 -14.04 14.96 -13.98
C ASP A 21 -14.65 13.62 -14.38
N CYS A 22 -15.52 13.05 -13.56
CA CYS A 22 -16.30 11.86 -13.91
C CYS A 22 -17.15 12.09 -15.15
N LYS A 23 -17.86 13.24 -15.24
CA LYS A 23 -18.66 13.58 -16.40
C LYS A 23 -17.81 13.69 -17.67
N LYS A 24 -16.69 14.42 -17.62
CA LYS A 24 -15.77 14.58 -18.76
C LYS A 24 -15.16 13.25 -19.19
N ALA A 25 -14.73 12.42 -18.24
CA ALA A 25 -14.18 11.11 -18.53
C ALA A 25 -15.22 10.19 -19.21
N LEU A 26 -16.48 10.23 -18.76
CA LEU A 26 -17.57 9.51 -19.42
C LEU A 26 -17.88 10.05 -20.82
N GLU A 27 -17.79 11.36 -21.04
CA GLU A 27 -17.97 11.97 -22.37
C GLU A 27 -16.85 11.50 -23.32
N GLU A 28 -15.59 11.53 -22.87
CA GLU A 28 -14.42 11.03 -23.61
C GLU A 28 -14.51 9.50 -23.87
N ALA A 29 -15.07 8.75 -22.92
CA ALA A 29 -15.27 7.31 -23.03
C ALA A 29 -16.58 6.92 -23.75
N ASN A 30 -17.34 7.87 -24.30
CA ASN A 30 -18.64 7.63 -24.92
C ASN A 30 -19.66 6.88 -24.03
N GLY A 31 -19.59 7.08 -22.71
CA GLY A 31 -20.44 6.46 -21.70
C GLY A 31 -19.95 5.11 -21.18
N ASP A 32 -18.81 4.62 -21.64
CA ASP A 32 -18.16 3.42 -21.10
C ASP A 32 -17.52 3.72 -19.74
N ILE A 33 -18.04 3.07 -18.69
CA ILE A 33 -17.60 3.31 -17.30
C ILE A 33 -16.19 2.77 -17.05
N THR A 34 -15.84 1.62 -17.63
CA THR A 34 -14.53 1.01 -17.46
C THR A 34 -13.47 1.90 -18.08
N LYS A 35 -13.69 2.31 -19.34
CA LYS A 35 -12.77 3.20 -20.05
C LYS A 35 -12.70 4.59 -19.40
N ALA A 36 -13.82 5.11 -18.89
CA ALA A 36 -13.80 6.37 -18.13
C ALA A 36 -12.97 6.24 -16.85
N GLY A 37 -12.99 5.09 -16.18
CA GLY A 37 -12.13 4.79 -15.04
C GLY A 37 -10.65 4.82 -15.39
N GLU A 38 -10.26 4.22 -16.53
CA GLU A 38 -8.88 4.26 -17.04
C GLU A 38 -8.42 5.69 -17.32
N ILE A 39 -9.27 6.51 -17.96
CA ILE A 39 -8.99 7.93 -18.21
C ILE A 39 -8.76 8.70 -16.91
N LEU A 40 -9.61 8.49 -15.91
CA LEU A 40 -9.46 9.13 -14.59
C LEU A 40 -8.17 8.71 -13.90
N ARG A 41 -7.79 7.44 -14.02
CA ARG A 41 -6.55 6.91 -13.46
C ARG A 41 -5.32 7.52 -14.12
N GLU A 42 -5.28 7.62 -15.45
CA GLU A 42 -4.20 8.29 -16.18
C GLU A 42 -4.09 9.77 -15.80
N LYS A 43 -5.23 10.48 -15.75
CA LYS A 43 -5.27 11.87 -15.29
C LYS A 43 -4.80 12.00 -13.84
N GLY A 44 -5.13 11.04 -12.99
CA GLY A 44 -4.69 11.01 -11.59
C GLY A 44 -3.18 10.86 -11.44
N LEU A 45 -2.56 9.96 -12.22
CA LEU A 45 -1.09 9.81 -12.28
C LEU A 45 -0.42 11.13 -12.71
N SER A 46 -0.94 11.78 -13.74
CA SER A 46 -0.44 13.08 -14.18
C SER A 46 -0.62 14.17 -13.11
N ALA A 47 -1.78 14.21 -12.47
CA ALA A 47 -2.09 15.15 -11.41
C ALA A 47 -1.16 14.98 -10.19
N ALA A 48 -0.81 13.75 -9.84
CA ALA A 48 0.13 13.43 -8.78
C ALA A 48 1.56 13.82 -9.14
N ALA A 49 2.03 13.44 -10.33
CA ALA A 49 3.37 13.80 -10.82
C ALA A 49 3.59 15.33 -10.81
N ASN A 50 2.59 16.10 -11.27
CA ASN A 50 2.65 17.56 -11.28
C ASN A 50 2.65 18.20 -9.88
N LYS A 51 2.22 17.46 -8.85
CA LYS A 51 2.13 17.94 -7.46
C LYS A 51 3.23 17.39 -6.56
N ALA A 52 3.96 16.36 -6.97
CA ALA A 52 4.97 15.68 -6.16
C ALA A 52 6.07 16.62 -5.62
N GLY A 53 6.39 17.70 -6.35
CA GLY A 53 7.37 18.71 -5.94
C GLY A 53 6.85 19.76 -4.95
N ARG A 54 5.55 19.76 -4.63
CA ARG A 54 4.95 20.72 -3.70
C ARG A 54 5.22 20.29 -2.26
N ILE A 55 5.52 21.25 -1.41
CA ILE A 55 5.83 20.99 0.01
C ILE A 55 4.54 20.60 0.74
N ALA A 56 4.49 19.38 1.28
CA ALA A 56 3.41 18.88 2.11
C ALA A 56 3.89 18.78 3.57
N THR A 57 3.51 19.74 4.41
CA THR A 57 3.95 19.84 5.83
C THR A 57 2.81 19.72 6.82
N GLU A 58 1.57 19.86 6.36
CA GLU A 58 0.37 19.63 7.15
C GLU A 58 -0.06 18.16 7.02
N GLY A 59 -1.18 17.77 7.63
CA GLY A 59 -1.76 16.44 7.49
C GLY A 59 -2.17 15.82 8.81
N ALA A 60 -1.88 14.52 8.97
CA ALA A 60 -2.30 13.76 10.15
C ALA A 60 -1.28 12.69 10.54
N VAL A 61 -1.12 12.54 11.86
CA VAL A 61 -0.68 11.27 12.44
C VAL A 61 -1.93 10.48 12.81
N GLU A 62 -2.07 9.28 12.26
CA GLU A 62 -3.21 8.39 12.48
C GLU A 62 -2.77 7.15 13.26
N SER A 63 -3.64 6.69 14.15
CA SER A 63 -3.38 5.51 14.98
C SER A 63 -4.42 4.43 14.73
N TYR A 64 -3.99 3.18 14.70
CA TYR A 64 -4.90 2.04 14.57
C TYR A 64 -4.48 0.90 15.49
N ILE A 65 -5.41 0.47 16.35
CA ILE A 65 -5.23 -0.65 17.27
C ILE A 65 -6.15 -1.78 16.83
N HIS A 66 -5.58 -2.96 16.64
CA HIS A 66 -6.29 -4.13 16.12
C HIS A 66 -6.24 -5.30 17.10
N ALA A 67 -7.22 -6.21 16.95
CA ALA A 67 -7.30 -7.49 17.66
C ALA A 67 -7.12 -7.37 19.19
N GLY A 68 -7.78 -6.39 19.82
CA GLY A 68 -7.72 -6.19 21.26
C GLY A 68 -6.36 -5.72 21.79
N GLY A 69 -5.59 -4.98 20.98
CA GLY A 69 -4.28 -4.47 21.38
C GLY A 69 -3.09 -5.34 20.97
N LYS A 70 -3.32 -6.40 20.18
CA LYS A 70 -2.24 -7.28 19.70
C LYS A 70 -1.42 -6.69 18.57
N VAL A 71 -1.99 -5.74 17.82
CA VAL A 71 -1.28 -4.99 16.78
C VAL A 71 -1.60 -3.51 16.94
N GLY A 72 -0.58 -2.67 16.93
CA GLY A 72 -0.71 -1.21 16.98
C GLY A 72 0.06 -0.55 15.84
N VAL A 73 -0.52 0.47 15.21
CA VAL A 73 0.10 1.23 14.13
C VAL A 73 0.00 2.73 14.42
N LEU A 74 1.08 3.45 14.12
CA LEU A 74 1.09 4.90 13.96
C LEU A 74 1.63 5.23 12.57
N VAL A 75 0.93 6.07 11.81
CA VAL A 75 1.34 6.50 10.47
C VAL A 75 1.24 8.01 10.34
N GLU A 76 2.27 8.64 9.78
CA GLU A 76 2.30 10.06 9.42
C GLU A 76 2.02 10.20 7.91
N ILE A 77 0.92 10.89 7.57
CA ILE A 77 0.55 11.20 6.20
C ILE A 77 0.41 12.71 6.08
N ASN A 78 1.12 13.28 5.12
CA ASN A 78 1.16 14.72 4.90
C ASN A 78 0.25 15.17 3.74
N CYS A 79 -0.24 16.40 3.83
CA CYS A 79 -0.88 17.16 2.76
C CYS A 79 -0.34 18.60 2.72
N GLU A 80 -0.81 19.42 1.78
CA GLU A 80 -0.32 20.80 1.62
C GLU A 80 -0.95 21.73 2.68
N THR A 81 -2.24 21.57 2.99
CA THR A 81 -2.96 22.48 3.90
C THR A 81 -3.60 21.79 5.11
N ASP A 82 -3.75 22.55 6.19
CA ASP A 82 -4.39 22.09 7.43
C ASP A 82 -5.90 21.82 7.23
N PHE A 83 -6.53 22.54 6.30
CA PHE A 83 -7.91 22.36 5.90
C PHE A 83 -8.13 20.95 5.35
N VAL A 84 -7.31 20.52 4.37
CA VAL A 84 -7.39 19.16 3.81
C VAL A 84 -7.12 18.10 4.88
N GLY A 85 -6.14 18.33 5.75
CA GLY A 85 -5.80 17.43 6.86
C GLY A 85 -6.96 17.12 7.82
N LYS A 86 -7.98 17.99 7.86
CA LYS A 86 -9.18 17.85 8.71
C LYS A 86 -10.39 17.30 7.97
N THR A 87 -10.32 17.13 6.64
CA THR A 87 -11.45 16.61 5.85
C THR A 87 -11.70 15.13 6.12
N GLU A 88 -12.96 14.71 6.10
CA GLU A 88 -13.34 13.31 6.27
C GLU A 88 -12.68 12.39 5.23
N GLN A 89 -12.54 12.86 3.99
CA GLN A 89 -11.90 12.13 2.90
C GLN A 89 -10.43 11.82 3.22
N PHE A 90 -9.68 12.81 3.70
CA PHE A 90 -8.28 12.64 4.07
C PHE A 90 -8.13 11.76 5.32
N ARG A 91 -8.96 11.99 6.36
CA ARG A 91 -8.93 11.17 7.59
C ARG A 91 -9.29 9.70 7.33
N THR A 92 -10.25 9.45 6.45
CA THR A 92 -10.62 8.09 6.04
C THR A 92 -9.45 7.40 5.33
N PHE A 93 -8.78 8.10 4.41
CA PHE A 93 -7.56 7.57 3.77
C PHE A 93 -6.48 7.23 4.80
N CYS A 94 -6.20 8.11 5.77
CA CYS A 94 -5.22 7.83 6.82
C CYS A 94 -5.54 6.58 7.62
N LYS A 95 -6.82 6.40 7.99
CA LYS A 95 -7.29 5.22 8.72
C LYS A 95 -7.16 3.94 7.89
N ASP A 96 -7.47 4.03 6.60
CA ASP A 96 -7.33 2.91 5.67
C ASP A 96 -5.89 2.47 5.51
N ILE A 97 -4.96 3.41 5.40
CA ILE A 97 -3.52 3.12 5.37
C ILE A 97 -3.05 2.50 6.69
N ALA A 98 -3.44 3.05 7.85
CA ALA A 98 -3.07 2.50 9.16
C ALA A 98 -3.55 1.05 9.35
N MET A 99 -4.77 0.75 8.92
CA MET A 99 -5.35 -0.59 8.94
C MET A 99 -4.65 -1.53 7.96
N HIS A 100 -4.33 -1.06 6.76
CA HIS A 100 -3.58 -1.83 5.79
C HIS A 100 -2.20 -2.21 6.34
N ILE A 101 -1.46 -1.27 6.91
CA ILE A 101 -0.16 -1.53 7.57
C ILE A 101 -0.31 -2.59 8.66
N ALA A 102 -1.37 -2.49 9.49
CA ALA A 102 -1.61 -3.46 10.56
C ALA A 102 -1.76 -4.90 10.02
N ALA A 103 -2.45 -5.05 8.89
CA ALA A 103 -2.74 -6.33 8.24
C ALA A 103 -1.57 -6.86 7.39
N ALA A 104 -0.98 -6.02 6.54
CA ALA A 104 0.00 -6.39 5.52
C ALA A 104 1.45 -6.37 6.03
N ASN A 105 1.71 -5.76 7.19
CA ASN A 105 3.03 -5.71 7.83
C ASN A 105 4.19 -5.29 6.89
N PRO A 106 4.08 -4.19 6.14
CA PRO A 106 5.21 -3.66 5.39
C PRO A 106 6.34 -3.23 6.34
N THR A 107 7.57 -3.25 5.84
CA THR A 107 8.77 -2.80 6.57
C THR A 107 9.17 -1.39 6.15
N TYR A 108 8.97 -1.06 4.87
CA TYR A 108 9.38 0.19 4.25
C TYR A 108 8.17 0.90 3.66
N VAL A 109 8.24 2.22 3.51
CA VAL A 109 7.22 2.92 2.72
C VAL A 109 7.43 2.61 1.24
N ARG A 110 8.66 2.74 0.74
CA ARG A 110 9.00 2.72 -0.69
C ARG A 110 10.32 1.98 -0.97
N ARG A 111 10.56 1.64 -2.24
CA ARG A 111 11.73 0.87 -2.67
C ARG A 111 13.05 1.54 -2.31
N GLU A 112 13.10 2.87 -2.34
CA GLU A 112 14.31 3.65 -2.07
C GLU A 112 14.74 3.58 -0.59
N GLU A 113 13.85 3.14 0.30
CA GLU A 113 14.15 2.97 1.73
C GLU A 113 14.72 1.57 2.05
N VAL A 114 14.75 0.65 1.07
CA VAL A 114 15.27 -0.70 1.27
C VAL A 114 16.80 -0.67 1.28
N PRO A 115 17.48 -1.20 2.31
CA PRO A 115 18.93 -1.26 2.36
C PRO A 115 19.51 -2.04 1.18
N THR A 116 20.34 -1.37 0.38
CA THR A 116 20.99 -1.94 -0.80
C THR A 116 21.85 -3.16 -0.47
N GLU A 117 22.54 -3.13 0.66
CA GLU A 117 23.39 -4.23 1.13
C GLU A 117 22.61 -5.54 1.35
N ALA A 118 21.39 -5.46 1.88
CA ALA A 118 20.54 -6.62 2.11
C ALA A 118 20.02 -7.18 0.78
N LEU A 119 19.61 -6.29 -0.14
CA LEU A 119 19.14 -6.69 -1.47
C LEU A 119 20.25 -7.32 -2.31
N GLU A 120 21.45 -6.75 -2.33
CA GLU A 120 22.55 -7.30 -3.13
C GLU A 120 23.00 -8.68 -2.62
N LYS A 121 23.05 -8.89 -1.30
CA LYS A 121 23.31 -10.22 -0.73
C LYS A 121 22.25 -11.24 -1.13
N GLU A 122 20.97 -10.86 -1.06
CA GLU A 122 19.87 -11.75 -1.45
C GLU A 122 19.93 -12.08 -2.95
N LYS A 123 20.21 -11.09 -3.81
CA LYS A 123 20.42 -11.29 -5.25
C LYS A 123 21.56 -12.25 -5.53
N GLU A 124 22.68 -12.11 -4.83
CA GLU A 124 23.85 -12.98 -5.00
C GLU A 124 23.54 -14.42 -4.59
N ILE A 125 22.87 -14.62 -3.46
CA ILE A 125 22.44 -15.95 -2.99
C ILE A 125 21.53 -16.61 -4.03
N LEU A 126 20.52 -15.88 -4.53
CA LEU A 126 19.59 -16.38 -5.55
C LEU A 126 20.28 -16.69 -6.88
N ARG A 127 21.24 -15.85 -7.30
CA ARG A 127 22.04 -16.07 -8.52
C ARG A 127 22.86 -17.34 -8.40
N ASN A 128 23.58 -17.51 -7.28
CA ASN A 128 24.42 -18.67 -7.02
C ASN A 128 23.61 -19.97 -6.91
N GLN A 129 22.44 -19.93 -6.26
CA GLN A 129 21.54 -21.07 -6.20
C GLN A 129 21.09 -21.49 -7.61
N ALA A 130 20.65 -20.54 -8.43
CA ALA A 130 20.17 -20.84 -9.78
C ALA A 130 21.29 -21.31 -10.73
N LEU A 131 22.52 -20.83 -10.54
CA LEU A 131 23.71 -21.30 -11.26
C LEU A 131 24.03 -22.76 -10.91
N ASN A 132 24.00 -23.11 -9.62
CA ASN A 132 24.20 -24.48 -9.14
C ASN A 132 23.11 -25.44 -9.64
N GLU A 133 21.89 -24.94 -9.88
CA GLU A 133 20.79 -25.68 -10.51
C GLU A 133 20.96 -25.82 -12.04
N GLY A 134 22.05 -25.32 -12.63
CA GLY A 134 22.36 -25.46 -14.06
C GLY A 134 21.49 -24.61 -14.99
N LYS A 135 20.83 -23.56 -14.47
CA LYS A 135 19.96 -22.70 -15.27
C LYS A 135 20.79 -21.77 -16.18
N PRO A 136 20.33 -21.47 -17.41
CA PRO A 136 20.99 -20.50 -18.27
C PRO A 136 21.00 -19.09 -17.65
N GLU A 137 22.06 -18.31 -17.86
CA GLU A 137 22.26 -16.99 -17.23
C GLU A 137 21.08 -16.02 -17.44
N LYS A 138 20.51 -15.97 -18.65
CA LYS A 138 19.34 -15.14 -18.96
C LYS A 138 18.09 -15.53 -18.15
N ILE A 139 17.97 -16.80 -17.75
CA ILE A 139 16.88 -17.28 -16.88
C ILE A 139 17.17 -16.91 -15.43
N ILE A 140 18.42 -16.97 -15.01
CA ILE A 140 18.85 -16.56 -13.66
C ILE A 140 18.54 -15.08 -13.43
N GLU A 141 18.89 -14.21 -14.37
CA GLU A 141 18.61 -12.76 -14.25
C GLU A 141 17.12 -12.48 -14.10
N LYS A 142 16.28 -13.07 -14.96
CA LYS A 142 14.82 -12.95 -14.85
C LYS A 142 14.26 -13.52 -13.53
N MET A 143 14.84 -14.61 -13.04
CA MET A 143 14.43 -15.22 -11.78
C MET A 143 14.76 -14.32 -10.59
N VAL A 144 15.97 -13.75 -10.57
CA VAL A 144 16.39 -12.79 -9.53
C VAL A 144 15.52 -11.53 -9.58
N GLU A 145 15.30 -10.96 -10.76
CA GLU A 145 14.43 -9.79 -10.95
C GLU A 145 13.01 -10.05 -10.43
N GLY A 146 12.41 -11.20 -10.78
CA GLY A 146 11.07 -11.57 -10.30
C GLY A 146 11.01 -11.79 -8.78
N ARG A 147 12.06 -12.35 -8.16
CA ARG A 147 12.15 -12.51 -6.71
C ARG A 147 12.27 -11.18 -5.98
N ILE A 148 13.06 -10.26 -6.53
CA ILE A 148 13.21 -8.90 -6.00
C ILE A 148 11.91 -8.12 -6.16
N GLY A 149 11.19 -8.29 -7.28
CA GLY A 149 9.85 -7.74 -7.45
C GLY A 149 8.90 -8.17 -6.32
N LYS A 150 8.83 -9.47 -6.04
CA LYS A 150 8.03 -10.01 -4.92
C LYS A 150 8.45 -9.47 -3.57
N TYR A 151 9.75 -9.30 -3.33
CA TYR A 151 10.25 -8.69 -2.11
C TYR A 151 9.69 -7.27 -1.95
N TYR A 152 9.68 -6.46 -3.00
CA TYR A 152 9.09 -5.13 -2.93
C TYR A 152 7.59 -5.19 -2.68
N GLU A 153 6.85 -6.06 -3.37
CA GLU A 153 5.41 -6.26 -3.16
C GLU A 153 5.08 -6.71 -1.72
N GLU A 154 5.98 -7.43 -1.04
CA GLU A 154 5.78 -7.90 0.33
C GLU A 154 6.20 -6.86 1.38
N PHE A 155 7.32 -6.16 1.18
CA PHE A 155 7.93 -5.33 2.22
C PHE A 155 7.80 -3.81 2.01
N CYS A 156 7.44 -3.34 0.81
CA CYS A 156 7.24 -1.91 0.54
C CYS A 156 5.75 -1.58 0.47
N LEU A 157 5.29 -0.71 1.37
CA LEU A 157 3.89 -0.29 1.48
C LEU A 157 3.31 0.17 0.13
N MET A 158 4.03 1.00 -0.62
CA MET A 158 3.53 1.57 -1.88
C MET A 158 3.26 0.50 -2.97
N GLU A 159 3.92 -0.66 -2.88
CA GLU A 159 3.83 -1.76 -3.84
C GLU A 159 2.77 -2.80 -3.45
N GLN A 160 2.31 -2.77 -2.19
CA GLN A 160 1.33 -3.72 -1.67
C GLN A 160 -0.05 -3.52 -2.31
N GLN A 161 -0.75 -4.63 -2.55
CA GLN A 161 -2.17 -4.62 -2.91
C GLN A 161 -3.00 -4.16 -1.72
N PHE A 162 -3.92 -3.25 -1.95
CA PHE A 162 -4.72 -2.68 -0.88
C PHE A 162 -5.68 -3.72 -0.30
N VAL A 163 -5.64 -3.91 1.02
CA VAL A 163 -6.39 -4.99 1.71
C VAL A 163 -7.91 -4.91 1.56
N LYS A 164 -8.45 -3.71 1.30
CA LYS A 164 -9.89 -3.51 1.08
C LYS A 164 -10.28 -3.56 -0.40
N ASP A 165 -9.32 -3.41 -1.30
CA ASP A 165 -9.51 -3.42 -2.75
C ASP A 165 -8.23 -3.94 -3.43
N PRO A 166 -8.08 -5.28 -3.53
CA PRO A 166 -6.86 -5.91 -4.05
C PRO A 166 -6.57 -5.61 -5.52
N ASP A 167 -7.53 -5.03 -6.26
CA ASP A 167 -7.37 -4.65 -7.67
C ASP A 167 -6.43 -3.44 -7.84
N LYS A 168 -6.06 -2.76 -6.75
CA LYS A 168 -5.13 -1.63 -6.77
C LYS A 168 -4.03 -1.72 -5.72
N THR A 169 -2.89 -1.13 -6.04
CA THR A 169 -1.80 -0.94 -5.07
C THR A 169 -2.04 0.29 -4.20
N ILE A 170 -1.30 0.41 -3.09
CA ILE A 170 -1.32 1.63 -2.27
C ILE A 170 -0.85 2.86 -3.05
N ASP A 171 0.12 2.72 -3.95
CA ASP A 171 0.52 3.81 -4.84
C ASP A 171 -0.64 4.32 -5.72
N GLN A 172 -1.39 3.39 -6.33
CA GLN A 172 -2.54 3.74 -7.15
C GLN A 172 -3.63 4.42 -6.33
N LEU A 173 -3.91 3.91 -5.13
CA LEU A 173 -4.83 4.53 -4.19
C LEU A 173 -4.38 5.95 -3.81
N LEU A 174 -3.10 6.16 -3.51
CA LEU A 174 -2.55 7.48 -3.18
C LEU A 174 -2.75 8.46 -4.34
N ASN A 175 -2.44 8.04 -5.57
CA ASN A 175 -2.58 8.87 -6.77
C ASN A 175 -4.06 9.22 -7.04
N GLU A 176 -4.99 8.28 -6.83
CA GLU A 176 -6.43 8.57 -6.86
C GLU A 176 -6.83 9.63 -5.82
N LYS A 177 -6.30 9.55 -4.59
CA LYS A 177 -6.58 10.55 -3.55
C LYS A 177 -5.99 11.91 -3.87
N ILE A 178 -4.77 11.98 -4.42
CA ILE A 178 -4.17 13.24 -4.87
C ILE A 178 -5.02 13.90 -5.95
N ALA A 179 -5.52 13.11 -6.91
CA ALA A 179 -6.39 13.60 -7.97
C ALA A 179 -7.72 14.15 -7.42
N ALA A 180 -8.35 13.40 -6.50
CA ALA A 180 -9.64 13.74 -5.94
C ALA A 180 -9.59 14.93 -4.96
N ILE A 181 -8.53 15.02 -4.15
CA ILE A 181 -8.35 16.08 -3.14
C ILE A 181 -7.74 17.33 -3.77
N GLY A 182 -6.88 17.17 -4.78
CA GLY A 182 -6.24 18.29 -5.48
C GLY A 182 -4.96 18.82 -4.80
N GLU A 183 -4.46 18.15 -3.78
CA GLU A 183 -3.19 18.47 -3.09
C GLU A 183 -2.19 17.33 -3.23
N ASN A 184 -0.90 17.64 -3.11
CA ASN A 184 0.12 16.65 -2.86
C ASN A 184 -0.15 15.93 -1.54
N ILE A 185 -0.09 14.60 -1.57
CA ILE A 185 -0.25 13.76 -0.39
C ILE A 185 0.93 12.81 -0.34
N SER A 186 1.52 12.62 0.83
CA SER A 186 2.66 11.73 1.01
C SER A 186 2.52 10.89 2.26
N ILE A 187 2.68 9.57 2.12
CA ILE A 187 2.87 8.69 3.28
C ILE A 187 4.34 8.83 3.67
N ARG A 188 4.62 9.44 4.83
CA ARG A 188 5.99 9.82 5.20
C ARG A 188 6.71 8.70 5.93
N ARG A 189 6.07 8.13 6.94
CA ARG A 189 6.63 7.07 7.80
C ARG A 189 5.52 6.39 8.59
N PHE A 190 5.79 5.18 9.03
CA PHE A 190 4.94 4.49 10.00
C PHE A 190 5.79 3.69 10.98
N VAL A 191 5.14 3.26 12.06
CA VAL A 191 5.62 2.20 12.92
C VAL A 191 4.47 1.24 13.18
N ARG A 192 4.78 -0.05 13.19
CA ARG A 192 3.87 -1.12 13.52
C ARG A 192 4.47 -1.92 14.68
N PHE A 193 3.63 -2.27 15.65
CA PHE A 193 3.98 -3.11 16.78
C PHE A 193 3.12 -4.37 16.74
N GLY A 194 3.74 -5.54 16.86
CA GLY A 194 3.08 -6.80 17.20
C GLY A 194 3.34 -7.21 18.65
N LEU A 195 2.30 -7.64 19.36
CA LEU A 195 2.44 -8.19 20.72
C LEU A 195 3.33 -9.44 20.70
N GLY A 196 4.45 -9.39 21.41
CA GLY A 196 5.41 -10.49 21.49
C GLY A 196 6.31 -10.65 20.26
N GLU A 197 6.29 -9.67 19.34
CA GLU A 197 7.22 -9.64 18.21
C GLU A 197 8.67 -9.62 18.70
N GLY A 198 9.49 -10.51 18.13
CA GLY A 198 10.89 -10.68 18.54
C GLY A 198 11.13 -11.45 19.84
N LEU A 199 10.09 -11.97 20.50
CA LEU A 199 10.22 -12.81 21.70
C LEU A 199 10.07 -14.29 21.35
N GLU A 200 11.00 -15.13 21.80
CA GLU A 200 10.83 -16.58 21.75
C GLU A 200 9.71 -16.99 22.70
N LYS A 201 8.64 -17.58 22.16
CA LYS A 201 7.62 -18.21 23.00
C LYS A 201 8.22 -19.48 23.60
N LYS A 202 8.17 -19.60 24.93
CA LYS A 202 8.40 -20.88 25.62
C LYS A 202 7.53 -21.95 24.96
N GLN A 203 8.15 -22.93 24.31
CA GLN A 203 7.47 -24.17 23.96
C GLN A 203 7.35 -24.99 25.25
N GLU A 204 6.19 -24.91 25.89
CA GLU A 204 5.87 -25.86 26.95
C GLU A 204 5.40 -27.15 26.26
N ASN A 205 6.23 -28.18 26.36
CA ASN A 205 5.87 -29.51 25.90
C ASN A 205 4.80 -30.05 26.86
N PHE A 206 3.54 -29.82 26.51
CA PHE A 206 2.38 -30.25 27.30
C PHE A 206 2.44 -31.74 27.66
N ALA A 207 3.05 -32.58 26.80
CA ALA A 207 3.26 -33.99 27.11
C ALA A 207 4.28 -34.20 28.25
N GLU A 208 5.35 -33.42 28.33
CA GLU A 208 6.30 -33.47 29.46
C GLU A 208 5.69 -32.92 30.74
N GLU A 209 4.88 -31.86 30.66
CA GLU A 209 4.15 -31.31 31.79
C GLU A 209 3.17 -32.35 32.37
N VAL A 210 2.35 -32.97 31.52
CA VAL A 210 1.41 -34.03 31.93
C VAL A 210 2.17 -35.25 32.48
N MET A 211 3.25 -35.69 31.84
CA MET A 211 4.06 -36.81 32.32
C MET A 211 4.76 -36.52 33.66
N SER A 212 5.05 -35.26 33.97
CA SER A 212 5.61 -34.86 35.26
C SER A 212 4.58 -34.90 36.40
N GLN A 213 3.31 -34.62 36.10
CA GLN A 213 2.21 -34.64 37.08
C GLN A 213 1.71 -36.06 37.38
N VAL A 214 1.84 -37.01 36.44
CA VAL A 214 1.46 -38.43 36.63
C VAL A 214 2.49 -39.20 37.48
N LYS A 215 3.68 -38.63 37.73
CA LYS A 215 4.76 -39.24 38.54
C LYS A 215 4.75 -38.83 40.03
N LEU A 216 3.76 -38.04 40.47
CA LEU A 216 3.48 -37.71 41.87
C LEU A 216 2.38 -38.62 42.42
#